data_AF-A0A512L4L8-F1
#
_entry.id   AF-A0A512L4L8-F1
#
_cell.length_a   1.000
_cell.length_b   1.000
_cell.length_c   1.000
_cell.angle_alpha   90.00
_cell.angle_beta   90.00
_cell.angle_gamma   90.00
#
_symmetry.space_group_name_H-M   'P 1'
#
loop_
_entity.id
_entity.type
_entity.pdbx_description
1 polymer ?
#
loop_
_entity_poly.entity_id
_entity_poly.type
_entity_poly.pdbx_seq_one_letter_code
_entity_poly.pdbx_strand_id
1 'polypeptide(L)'
;MPRIGLLRLAKIHEHVLYLTPPVSTTRSSLMTRFTTPTVETAPEASKHTLEAVKKAFGLVLNLQANMAESPELLAGYTALWDMFSKTTLTPHEQQVVYLTSNFENNCRLTHT
;
A
#
# COMPACT_ATOMS: atom_id res chain seq x y z
N MET A 1 -44.52 -12.27 -4.80
CA MET A 1 -43.27 -11.70 -5.38
C MET A 1 -42.58 -10.94 -4.25
N PRO A 2 -41.37 -11.35 -3.79
CA PRO A 2 -40.11 -11.04 -4.47
C PRO A 2 -39.05 -12.17 -4.38
N ARG A 3 -38.44 -12.59 -5.51
CA ARG A 3 -37.30 -13.53 -5.54
C ARG A 3 -36.27 -13.20 -6.64
N ILE A 4 -36.12 -11.93 -6.99
CA ILE A 4 -35.24 -11.50 -8.10
C ILE A 4 -33.92 -10.88 -7.60
N GLY A 5 -33.85 -10.37 -6.36
CA GLY A 5 -32.65 -9.70 -5.82
C GLY A 5 -31.49 -10.62 -5.47
N LEU A 6 -31.76 -11.86 -5.01
CA LEU A 6 -30.69 -12.77 -4.55
C LEU A 6 -29.90 -13.41 -5.71
N LEU A 7 -30.54 -13.58 -6.87
CA LEU A 7 -29.92 -14.20 -8.05
C LEU A 7 -28.87 -13.30 -8.74
N ARG A 8 -28.96 -11.97 -8.59
CA ARG A 8 -27.95 -11.04 -9.14
C ARG A 8 -26.66 -10.99 -8.31
N LEU A 9 -26.74 -11.22 -6.99
CA LEU A 9 -25.56 -11.29 -6.12
C LEU A 9 -24.76 -12.59 -6.32
N ALA A 10 -25.45 -13.71 -6.56
CA ALA A 10 -24.79 -14.99 -6.84
C ALA A 10 -23.97 -14.97 -8.16
N LYS A 11 -24.48 -14.28 -9.19
CA LYS A 11 -23.81 -14.17 -10.51
C LYS A 11 -22.50 -13.37 -10.46
N ILE A 12 -22.41 -12.40 -9.54
CA ILE A 12 -21.20 -11.58 -9.35
C ILE A 12 -20.13 -12.38 -8.59
N HIS A 13 -20.54 -13.24 -7.66
CA HIS A 13 -19.63 -14.08 -6.89
C HIS A 13 -18.92 -15.15 -7.75
N GLU A 14 -19.60 -15.70 -8.77
CA GLU A 14 -18.98 -16.65 -9.71
C GLU A 14 -17.94 -15.99 -10.65
N HIS A 15 -18.13 -14.73 -11.02
CA HIS A 15 -17.22 -14.04 -11.96
C HIS A 15 -15.90 -13.60 -11.31
N VAL A 16 -15.84 -13.43 -9.99
CA VAL A 16 -14.62 -13.06 -9.26
C VAL A 16 -13.67 -14.25 -9.11
N LEU A 17 -14.19 -15.47 -9.09
CA LEU A 17 -13.40 -16.71 -8.95
C LEU A 17 -12.55 -17.05 -10.20
N TYR A 18 -12.84 -16.45 -11.35
CA TYR A 18 -12.12 -16.74 -12.60
C TYR A 18 -10.91 -15.84 -12.86
N LEU A 19 -10.67 -14.81 -12.03
CA LEU A 19 -9.59 -13.84 -12.23
C LEU A 19 -8.40 -14.03 -11.29
N THR A 20 -8.46 -14.98 -10.35
CA THR A 20 -7.32 -15.28 -9.49
C THR A 20 -6.50 -16.43 -10.09
N PRO A 21 -5.27 -16.18 -10.59
CA PRO A 21 -4.38 -17.28 -10.95
C PRO A 21 -4.10 -18.15 -9.70
N PRO A 22 -3.91 -19.47 -9.87
CA PRO A 22 -3.54 -20.34 -8.76
C PRO A 22 -2.23 -19.85 -8.14
N VAL A 23 -2.26 -19.48 -6.87
CA VAL A 23 -1.05 -19.16 -6.09
C VAL A 23 -0.22 -20.43 -5.99
N SER A 24 0.79 -20.54 -6.86
CA SER A 24 1.83 -21.56 -6.76
C SER A 24 2.68 -21.27 -5.52
N THR A 25 2.52 -22.10 -4.48
CA THR A 25 3.25 -22.02 -3.19
C THR A 25 4.69 -22.52 -3.31
N THR A 26 5.47 -22.00 -4.25
CA THR A 26 6.92 -22.21 -4.31
C THR A 26 7.63 -20.93 -4.71
N ARG A 27 7.57 -19.89 -3.85
CA ARG A 27 8.51 -18.76 -3.96
C ARG A 27 9.64 -18.93 -2.96
N SER A 28 10.81 -19.29 -3.50
CA SER A 28 12.12 -19.28 -2.85
C SER A 28 12.32 -18.02 -1.99
N SER A 29 12.72 -18.20 -0.74
CA SER A 29 12.74 -17.21 0.35
C SER A 29 13.98 -16.32 0.39
N LEU A 30 14.46 -15.83 -0.75
CA LEU A 30 15.45 -14.74 -0.77
C LEU A 30 14.72 -13.39 -0.90
N MET A 31 13.98 -13.02 0.14
CA MET A 31 13.65 -11.60 0.38
C MET A 31 14.77 -11.03 1.25
N THR A 32 15.46 -10.00 0.77
CA THR A 32 16.40 -9.23 1.60
C THR A 32 15.66 -8.74 2.84
N ARG A 33 16.10 -9.19 4.02
CA ARG A 33 15.52 -8.77 5.29
C ARG A 33 16.09 -7.39 5.65
N PHE A 34 15.30 -6.36 5.43
CA PHE A 34 15.57 -5.03 5.98
C PHE A 34 15.09 -4.97 7.43
N THR A 35 15.79 -4.18 8.26
CA THR A 35 15.26 -3.89 9.59
C THR A 35 14.14 -2.88 9.44
N THR A 36 13.02 -3.09 10.14
CA THR A 36 11.92 -2.12 10.15
C THR A 36 12.07 -1.28 11.42
N PRO A 37 12.74 -0.11 11.35
CA PRO A 37 12.94 0.72 12.52
C PRO A 37 11.61 1.31 13.02
N THR A 38 11.54 1.51 14.33
CA THR A 38 10.52 2.37 14.94
C THR A 38 11.01 3.81 14.91
N VAL A 39 10.21 4.77 15.36
CA VAL A 39 10.68 6.15 15.45
C VAL A 39 11.88 6.27 16.41
N GLU A 40 11.90 5.49 17.49
CA GLU A 40 12.98 5.54 18.46
C GLU A 40 14.29 4.97 17.89
N THR A 41 14.21 3.93 17.06
CA THR A 41 15.39 3.21 16.53
C THR A 41 15.83 3.67 15.15
N ALA A 42 15.06 4.51 14.46
CA ALA A 42 15.43 5.09 13.17
C ALA A 42 16.64 6.03 13.28
N PRO A 43 17.41 6.20 12.18
CA PRO A 43 18.42 7.26 12.09
C PRO A 43 17.85 8.63 12.47
N GLU A 44 18.64 9.44 13.18
CA GLU A 44 18.17 10.73 13.73
C GLU A 44 17.53 11.64 12.66
N ALA A 45 18.13 11.67 11.47
CA ALA A 45 17.65 12.46 10.33
C ALA A 45 16.26 12.01 9.80
N SER A 46 15.85 10.76 10.04
CA SER A 46 14.57 10.22 9.60
C SER A 46 13.45 10.41 10.64
N LYS A 47 13.77 10.63 11.92
CA LYS A 47 12.80 10.63 13.02
C LYS A 47 11.71 11.69 12.85
N HIS A 48 12.08 12.91 12.48
CA HIS A 48 11.13 14.00 12.27
C HIS A 48 10.09 13.65 11.18
N THR A 49 10.55 13.06 10.08
CA THR A 49 9.67 12.64 8.99
C THR A 49 8.74 11.49 9.42
N LEU A 50 9.25 10.53 10.19
CA LEU A 50 8.42 9.44 10.75
C LEU A 50 7.37 9.93 11.74
N GLU A 51 7.68 10.93 12.58
CA GLU A 51 6.68 11.54 13.46
C GLU A 51 5.60 12.30 12.67
N ALA A 52 5.98 13.01 11.61
CA ALA A 52 5.02 13.65 10.71
C ALA A 52 4.09 12.63 10.05
N VAL A 53 4.65 11.51 9.59
CA VAL A 53 3.89 10.37 9.06
C VAL A 53 2.92 9.82 10.11
N LYS A 54 3.40 9.54 11.32
CA LYS A 54 2.57 9.03 12.43
C LYS A 54 1.41 9.98 12.74
N LYS A 55 1.66 11.29 12.72
CA LYS A 55 0.62 12.30 12.90
C LYS A 55 -0.41 12.32 11.77
N ALA A 56 0.01 12.11 10.52
CA ALA A 56 -0.87 12.13 9.36
C ALA A 56 -1.74 10.87 9.25
N PHE A 57 -1.19 9.70 9.57
CA PHE A 57 -1.85 8.39 9.36
C PHE A 57 -2.30 7.70 10.66
N GLY A 58 -1.94 8.26 11.83
CA GLY A 58 -2.17 7.65 13.15
C GLY A 58 -1.12 6.59 13.54
N LEU A 59 -0.34 6.11 12.58
CA LEU A 59 0.74 5.13 12.77
C LEU A 59 1.81 5.27 11.68
N VAL A 60 2.99 4.70 11.90
CA VAL A 60 4.03 4.59 10.88
C VAL A 60 3.79 3.32 10.07
N LEU A 61 3.59 3.45 8.76
CA LEU A 61 3.42 2.30 7.87
C LEU A 61 4.75 1.58 7.65
N ASN A 62 4.71 0.25 7.51
CA ASN A 62 5.90 -0.57 7.29
C ASN A 62 6.75 -0.08 6.10
N LEU A 63 6.13 0.44 5.04
CA LEU A 63 6.84 1.01 3.89
C LEU A 63 7.73 2.20 4.30
N GLN A 64 7.18 3.16 5.04
CA GLN A 64 7.89 4.36 5.48
C GLN A 64 8.93 4.03 6.53
N ALA A 65 8.63 3.10 7.44
CA ALA A 65 9.60 2.58 8.40
C ALA A 65 10.82 1.96 7.69
N ASN A 66 10.60 1.09 6.70
CA ASN A 66 11.70 0.50 5.93
C ASN A 66 12.49 1.54 5.12
N MET A 67 11.84 2.61 4.64
CA MET A 67 12.54 3.72 3.97
C MET A 67 13.39 4.56 4.93
N ALA A 68 13.15 4.52 6.24
CA ALA A 68 13.82 5.38 7.20
C ALA A 68 15.33 5.10 7.35
N GLU A 69 15.82 3.94 6.90
CA GLU A 69 17.25 3.67 6.79
C GLU A 69 17.95 4.64 5.81
N SER A 70 17.22 5.21 4.84
CA SER A 70 17.68 6.30 3.97
C SER A 70 16.79 7.54 4.15
N PRO A 71 17.24 8.54 4.92
CA PRO A 71 16.49 9.78 5.16
C PRO A 71 16.05 10.49 3.87
N GLU A 72 16.90 10.48 2.84
CA GLU A 72 16.64 11.10 1.55
C GLU A 72 15.54 10.38 0.78
N LEU A 73 15.53 9.04 0.82
CA LEU A 73 14.46 8.24 0.22
C LEU A 73 13.12 8.51 0.90
N LEU A 74 13.09 8.49 2.23
CA LEU A 74 11.88 8.77 3.01
C LEU A 74 11.37 10.20 2.76
N ALA A 75 12.27 11.19 2.72
CA ALA A 75 11.91 12.57 2.41
C ALA A 75 11.38 12.73 0.98
N GLY A 76 12.02 12.11 -0.01
CA GLY A 76 11.56 12.12 -1.40
C GLY A 76 10.19 11.48 -1.57
N TYR A 77 9.97 10.32 -0.94
CA TYR A 77 8.68 9.63 -0.99
C TYR A 77 7.55 10.46 -0.36
N THR A 78 7.79 11.05 0.81
CA THR A 78 6.77 11.89 1.48
C THR A 78 6.48 13.17 0.71
N ALA A 79 7.49 13.79 0.08
CA ALA A 79 7.29 14.93 -0.82
C ALA A 79 6.45 14.55 -2.05
N LEU A 80 6.72 13.40 -2.68
CA LEU A 80 5.94 12.91 -3.82
C LEU A 80 4.48 12.63 -3.44
N TRP A 81 4.25 12.05 -2.25
CA TRP A 81 2.90 11.82 -1.73
C TRP A 81 2.11 13.13 -1.58
N ASP A 82 2.73 14.15 -0.98
CA ASP A 82 2.11 15.47 -0.82
C ASP A 82 1.85 16.14 -2.18
N MET A 83 2.81 16.09 -3.10
CA MET A 83 2.62 16.64 -4.45
C MET A 83 1.50 15.95 -5.22
N PHE A 84 1.39 14.61 -5.12
CA PHE A 84 0.32 13.87 -5.79
C PHE A 84 -1.07 14.21 -5.25
N SER A 85 -1.17 14.50 -3.94
CA SER A 85 -2.42 14.92 -3.31
C SER A 85 -2.99 16.22 -3.88
N LYS A 86 -2.14 17.05 -4.50
CA LYS A 86 -2.49 18.36 -5.10
C LYS A 86 -2.80 18.28 -6.59
N THR A 87 -2.81 17.09 -7.17
CA THR A 87 -3.22 16.90 -8.57
C THR A 87 -4.70 17.24 -8.75
N THR A 88 -5.16 17.34 -10.00
CA THR A 88 -6.58 17.58 -10.32
C THR A 88 -7.47 16.36 -10.08
N LEU A 89 -6.89 15.21 -9.70
CA LEU A 89 -7.62 13.99 -9.40
C LEU A 89 -8.33 14.10 -8.05
N THR A 90 -9.55 13.60 -7.97
CA THR A 90 -10.25 13.43 -6.69
C THR A 90 -9.52 12.43 -5.79
N PRO A 91 -9.73 12.47 -4.46
CA PRO A 91 -9.12 11.49 -3.56
C PRO A 91 -9.40 10.02 -3.92
N HIS A 92 -10.59 9.73 -4.48
CA HIS A 92 -10.93 8.39 -4.93
C HIS A 92 -10.15 7.98 -6.19
N GLU A 93 -10.00 8.88 -7.17
CA GLU A 93 -9.21 8.63 -8.38
C GLU A 93 -7.72 8.47 -8.05
N GLN A 94 -7.20 9.27 -7.11
CA GLN A 94 -5.83 9.10 -6.60
C GLN A 94 -5.62 7.69 -6.03
N GLN A 95 -6.58 7.18 -5.27
CA GLN A 95 -6.51 5.83 -4.72
C GLN A 95 -6.56 4.74 -5.80
N VAL A 96 -7.35 4.94 -6.87
CA VAL A 96 -7.36 4.02 -8.02
C VAL A 96 -5.97 3.94 -8.64
N VAL A 97 -5.30 5.09 -8.86
CA VAL A 97 -3.94 5.12 -9.41
C VAL A 97 -2.96 4.34 -8.52
N TYR A 98 -2.99 4.54 -7.20
CA TYR A 98 -2.12 3.82 -6.28
C TYR A 98 -2.36 2.30 -6.31
N LEU A 99 -3.63 1.87 -6.23
CA LEU A 99 -3.97 0.45 -6.24
C LEU A 99 -3.61 -0.23 -7.56
N THR A 100 -3.89 0.42 -8.70
CA THR A 100 -3.51 -0.08 -10.01
C THR A 100 -1.98 -0.18 -10.13
N SER A 101 -1.24 0.85 -9.74
CA SER A 101 0.23 0.81 -9.78
C SER A 101 0.79 -0.33 -8.93
N ASN A 102 0.25 -0.56 -7.74
CA ASN A 102 0.67 -1.66 -6.88
C ASN A 102 0.37 -3.03 -7.49
N PHE A 103 -0.81 -3.19 -8.08
CA PHE A 103 -1.21 -4.44 -8.74
C PHE A 103 -0.28 -4.78 -9.91
N GLU A 104 -0.05 -3.82 -10.82
CA GLU A 104 0.83 -4.01 -11.98
C GLU A 104 2.29 -4.31 -11.57
N ASN A 105 2.73 -3.75 -10.44
CA ASN A 105 4.08 -4.01 -9.90
C ASN A 105 4.16 -5.23 -8.97
N ASN A 106 3.09 -6.03 -8.85
CA ASN A 106 3.02 -7.18 -7.94
C ASN A 106 3.41 -6.83 -6.49
N CYS A 107 3.06 -5.62 -6.05
CA CYS A 107 3.38 -5.11 -4.73
C CYS A 107 2.48 -5.77 -3.68
N ARG A 108 3.04 -6.70 -2.91
CA ARG A 108 2.31 -7.42 -1.85
C ARG A 108 1.92 -6.58 -0.65
N LEU A 109 2.52 -5.40 -0.46
CA LEU A 109 2.29 -4.57 0.72
C LEU A 109 0.89 -3.92 0.75
N THR A 110 0.16 -3.91 -0.37
CA THR A 110 -1.17 -3.29 -0.47
C THR A 110 -2.31 -4.28 -0.75
N HIS A 111 -2.02 -5.59 -0.75
CA HIS A 111 -3.02 -6.64 -0.81
C HIS A 111 -3.18 -7.24 0.60
N THR A 112 -4.21 -6.81 1.32
CA THR A 112 -4.80 -7.58 2.44
C THR A 112 -5.89 -8.48 1.93
#